data_AF-A0A7K7XVW9-F1
#
_entry.id   AF-A0A7K7XVW9-F1
#
_cell.length_a   1.000
_cell.length_b   1.000
_cell.length_c   1.000
_cell.angle_alpha   90.00
_cell.angle_beta   90.00
_cell.angle_gamma   90.00
#
_symmetry.space_group_name_H-M   'P 1'
#
loop_
_entity.id
_entity.type
_entity.pdbx_description
1 polymer ?
#
loop_
_entity_poly.entity_id
_entity_poly.type
_entity_poly.pdbx_seq_one_letter_code
_entity_poly.pdbx_strand_id
1 'polypeptide(L)' 'APSVFLLPPPAEESSGSRPTLSLTCLVRGFFPDSIDVQWQKNQENIPNLPKSG' A
#
# COMPACT_ATOMS: atom_id res chain seq x y z
N ALA A 1 -10.40 -15.54 6.34
CA ALA A 1 -9.29 -14.62 6.66
C ALA A 1 -8.97 -13.80 5.42
N PRO A 2 -8.60 -12.52 5.55
CA PRO A 2 -8.33 -11.68 4.38
C PRO A 2 -7.07 -12.13 3.64
N SER A 3 -7.05 -11.92 2.33
CA SER A 3 -5.87 -12.06 1.49
C SER A 3 -5.27 -10.69 1.21
N VAL A 4 -3.96 -10.56 1.34
CA VAL A 4 -3.23 -9.30 1.17
C VAL A 4 -2.16 -9.47 0.10
N PHE A 5 -2.14 -8.55 -0.86
CA PHE A 5 -1.16 -8.54 -1.95
C PHE A 5 -0.53 -7.15 -2.05
N LEU A 6 0.80 -7.10 -2.13
CA LEU A 6 1.54 -5.90 -2.48
C LEU A 6 1.84 -5.93 -3.97
N LEU A 7 1.31 -4.96 -4.69
CA LEU A 7 1.56 -4.81 -6.12
C LEU A 7 2.77 -3.90 -6.35
N PRO A 8 3.64 -4.24 -7.31
CA PRO A 8 4.78 -3.39 -7.66
C PRO A 8 4.31 -2.08 -8.32
N PRO A 9 5.16 -1.05 -8.35
CA PRO A 9 4.90 0.14 -9.13
C PRO A 9 4.70 -0.21 -10.62
N PRO A 10 3.87 0.54 -11.35
CA PRO A 10 3.75 0.46 -12.79
C PRO A 10 5.12 0.59 -13.49
N ALA A 11 5.26 -0.07 -14.64
CA ALA A 11 6.51 -0.07 -15.41
C ALA A 11 7.02 1.36 -15.72
N GLU A 12 6.10 2.27 -16.04
CA GLU A 12 6.42 3.67 -16.34
C GLU A 12 7.08 4.38 -15.14
N GLU A 13 6.57 4.17 -13.92
CA GLU A 13 7.16 4.68 -12.67
C GLU A 13 8.52 4.01 -12.38
N SER A 14 8.60 2.69 -12.55
CA SER A 14 9.85 1.94 -12.28
C SER A 14 10.98 2.24 -13.27
N SER A 15 10.68 2.72 -14.48
CA SER A 15 11.68 3.05 -15.50
C SER A 15 12.51 4.29 -15.18
N GLY A 16 12.18 5.02 -14.11
CA GLY A 16 12.79 6.30 -13.77
C GLY A 16 12.20 7.49 -14.52
N SER A 17 11.16 7.27 -15.34
CA SER A 17 10.45 8.35 -16.04
C SER A 17 9.65 9.24 -15.09
N ARG A 18 9.40 8.80 -13.85
CA ARG A 18 8.68 9.55 -12.82
C ARG A 18 9.54 9.66 -11.54
N PRO A 19 9.49 10.81 -10.84
CA PRO A 19 10.28 11.04 -9.63
C PRO A 19 9.72 10.32 -8.39
N THR A 20 8.53 9.74 -8.49
CA THR A 20 7.82 9.07 -7.40
C THR A 20 7.42 7.66 -7.81
N LEU A 21 7.34 6.77 -6.82
CA LEU A 21 6.83 5.42 -6.99
C LEU A 21 5.59 5.22 -6.13
N SER A 22 4.60 4.56 -6.70
CA SER A 22 3.37 4.18 -6.01
C SER A 22 3.42 2.70 -5.59
N LEU A 23 3.10 2.41 -4.32
CA LEU A 23 2.88 1.05 -3.83
C LEU A 23 1.38 0.84 -3.61
N THR A 24 0.86 -0.28 -4.06
CA THR A 24 -0.57 -0.61 -3.91
C THR A 24 -0.74 -1.85 -3.04
N CYS A 25 -1.54 -1.74 -1.97
CA CYS A 25 -1.94 -2.87 -1.13
C CYS A 25 -3.37 -3.28 -1.50
N LEU A 26 -3.56 -4.50 -1.97
CA LEU A 26 -4.85 -5.07 -2.32
C LEU A 26 -5.29 -6.04 -1.22
N VAL A 27 -6.40 -5.72 -0.54
CA VAL A 27 -7.00 -6.56 0.49
C VAL A 27 -8.33 -7.13 -0.02
N ARG A 28 -8.52 -8.45 0.09
CA ARG A 28 -9.75 -9.15 -0.35
C ARG A 28 -10.26 -10.11 0.72
N GLY A 29 -11.57 -10.35 0.76
CA GLY A 29 -12.18 -11.35 1.66
C GLY A 29 -12.11 -10.96 3.15
N PHE A 30 -12.23 -9.66 3.44
CA PHE A 30 -12.28 -9.13 4.80
C PHE A 30 -13.74 -8.90 5.25
N PHE A 31 -13.96 -9.02 6.55
CA PHE A 31 -15.23 -8.73 7.22
C PHE A 31 -14.91 -8.29 8.66
N PRO A 32 -15.55 -7.25 9.23
CA PRO A 32 -16.58 -6.38 8.65
C PRO A 32 -16.05 -5.51 7.50
N ASP A 33 -16.90 -4.68 6.87
CA ASP A 33 -16.51 -3.80 5.75
C ASP A 33 -15.48 -2.71 6.13
N SER A 34 -15.20 -2.56 7.41
CA SER A 34 -14.22 -1.59 7.94
C SER A 34 -12.88 -2.27 8.24
N ILE A 35 -11.79 -1.77 7.66
CA ILE A 35 -10.42 -2.25 7.91
C ILE A 35 -9.44 -1.07 8.07
N ASP A 36 -8.41 -1.24 8.90
CA ASP A 36 -7.31 -0.30 9.04
C ASP A 36 -6.08 -0.84 8.29
N VAL A 37 -5.43 0.01 7.49
CA VAL A 37 -4.21 -0.33 6.75
C VAL A 37 -3.11 0.64 7.16
N GLN A 38 -1.98 0.09 7.59
CA GLN A 38 -0.81 0.86 8.00
C GLN A 38 0.39 0.50 7.15
N TRP A 39 1.14 1.52 6.73
CA TRP A 39 2.40 1.32 6.04
C TRP A 39 3.57 1.56 6.97
N GLN A 40 4.59 0.73 6.79
CA GLN A 40 5.84 0.81 7.54
C GLN A 40 7.00 0.82 6.56
N LYS A 41 8.05 1.56 6.89
CA LYS A 41 9.32 1.55 6.18
C LYS A 41 10.37 1.01 7.14
N ASN A 42 11.05 -0.08 6.78
CA ASN A 42 12.05 -0.71 7.64
C ASN A 42 11.53 -1.04 9.05
N GLN A 43 10.29 -1.53 9.16
CA GLN A 43 9.60 -1.82 10.43
C GLN A 43 9.27 -0.57 11.29
N GLU A 44 9.53 0.63 10.80
CA GLU A 44 9.13 1.87 11.44
C GLU A 44 7.84 2.41 10.84
N ASN A 45 6.93 2.86 11.71
CA ASN A 45 5.67 3.46 11.31
C ASN A 45 5.91 4.80 10.62
N ILE A 46 5.21 5.07 9.51
CA ILE A 46 5.39 6.32 8.76
C ILE A 46 4.43 7.36 9.32
N PRO A 47 4.91 8.40 10.03
CA PRO A 47 4.05 9.26 10.86
C PRO A 47 3.08 10.17 10.08
N ASN A 48 3.25 10.31 8.75
CA ASN A 48 2.48 11.24 7.92
C ASN A 48 1.79 10.57 6.73
N LEU A 49 1.45 9.29 6.83
CA LEU A 49 0.71 8.64 5.76
C LEU A 49 -0.80 8.97 5.83
N PRO A 50 -1.47 9.30 4.71
CA PRO A 50 -2.92 9.36 4.70
C PRO A 50 -3.49 8.01 5.15
N LYS A 51 -4.30 8.05 6.23
CA LYS A 51 -5.07 6.88 6.66
C LYS A 51 -6.09 6.58 5.57
N SER A 52 -6.13 5.33 5.12
CA SER A 52 -7.24 4.83 4.32
C SER A 52 -8.53 4.97 5.14
N GLY A 53 -9.52 5.64 4.56
CA GLY A 53 -10.88 5.72 5.08
C GLY A 53 -11.72 4.53 4.65
#